data_AF-A0A9J9QC57-F1
#
_entry.id   AF-A0A9J9QC57-F1
#
_cell.length_a   1.000
_cell.length_b   1.000
_cell.length_c   1.000
_cell.angle_alpha   90.00
_cell.angle_beta   90.00
_cell.angle_gamma   90.00
#
_symmetry.space_group_name_H-M   'P 1'
#
loop_
_entity.id
_entity.type
_entity.pdbx_description
1 polymer ?
#
loop_
_entity_poly.entity_id
_entity_poly.type
_entity_poly.pdbx_seq_one_letter_code
_entity_poly.pdbx_strand_id
1 'polypeptide(L)'
;MLPRHPPLLAAGARAALIAAALLPLAGCEIPGMGPDPRVAQREAEAKAIGGACRHALRGLEDCFTLNPKAPKAQVFAGWKDMDLYMRENKIEGTASVLTQLEKKPASRRASDEEADLQTEDRTARNRS
;
A
#
# COMPACT_ATOMS: atom_id res chain seq x y z
N MET A 1 48.70 2.69 49.69
CA MET A 1 48.76 2.96 48.24
C MET A 1 47.45 2.50 47.62
N LEU A 2 46.53 3.43 47.31
CA LEU A 2 45.28 3.10 46.62
C LEU A 2 45.41 3.57 45.16
N PRO A 3 45.16 2.72 44.15
CA PRO A 3 45.28 3.11 42.75
C PRO A 3 44.15 4.10 42.40
N ARG A 4 44.52 5.30 41.94
CA ARG A 4 43.60 6.27 41.34
C ARG A 4 43.23 5.75 39.95
N HIS A 5 42.00 5.30 39.76
CA HIS A 5 41.49 4.94 38.43
C HIS A 5 41.46 6.17 37.51
N PRO A 6 41.90 6.06 36.25
CA PRO A 6 42.04 7.20 35.36
C PRO A 6 40.68 7.75 34.89
N PRO A 7 40.56 9.07 34.60
CA PRO A 7 39.32 9.71 34.15
C PRO A 7 38.80 9.20 32.80
N LEU A 8 39.62 8.43 32.07
CA LEU A 8 39.29 7.83 30.78
C LEU A 8 38.18 6.77 30.85
N LEU A 9 38.10 6.03 31.97
CA LEU A 9 37.04 5.02 32.17
C LEU A 9 35.65 5.67 32.35
N ALA A 10 35.60 6.83 33.01
CA ALA A 10 34.36 7.58 33.20
C ALA A 10 33.87 8.25 31.90
N ALA A 11 34.76 8.70 31.03
CA ALA A 11 34.41 9.24 29.72
C ALA A 11 33.86 8.15 28.78
N GLY A 12 34.47 6.97 28.76
CA GLY A 12 33.98 5.82 27.98
C GLY A 12 32.61 5.32 28.44
N ALA A 13 32.37 5.26 29.75
CA ALA A 13 31.07 4.88 30.31
C ALA A 13 29.96 5.87 29.94
N ARG A 14 30.25 7.17 29.92
CA ARG A 14 29.29 8.21 29.50
C ARG A 14 28.97 8.12 28.00
N ALA A 15 29.98 7.92 27.15
CA ALA A 15 29.77 7.74 25.72
C ALA A 15 28.95 6.47 25.41
N ALA A 16 29.21 5.37 26.14
CA ALA A 16 28.45 4.12 26.00
C ALA A 16 26.98 4.28 26.43
N LEU A 17 26.71 5.02 27.52
CA LEU A 17 25.35 5.31 27.96
C LEU A 17 24.58 6.21 26.98
N ILE A 18 25.25 7.21 26.39
CA ILE A 18 24.65 8.07 25.36
C ILE A 18 24.35 7.24 24.09
N ALA A 19 25.28 6.39 23.66
CA ALA A 19 25.06 5.51 22.51
C ALA A 19 23.92 4.50 22.74
N ALA A 20 23.85 3.90 23.94
CA ALA A 20 22.76 3.01 24.34
C ALA A 20 21.40 3.72 24.40
N ALA A 21 21.38 5.00 24.79
CA ALA A 21 20.17 5.82 24.81
C ALA A 21 19.72 6.29 23.40
N LEU A 22 20.64 6.42 22.45
CA LEU A 22 20.34 6.79 21.06
C LEU A 22 19.97 5.59 20.17
N LEU A 23 20.42 4.38 20.51
CA LEU A 23 20.06 3.14 19.80
C LEU A 23 18.54 2.94 19.60
N PRO A 24 17.65 3.20 20.59
CA PRO A 24 16.21 3.08 20.38
C PRO A 24 15.59 4.19 19.49
N LEU A 25 16.29 5.32 19.27
CA LEU A 25 15.78 6.39 18.38
C LEU A 25 15.94 6.06 16.90
N ALA A 26 16.77 5.08 16.54
CA ALA A 26 16.89 4.60 15.15
C ALA A 26 15.69 3.74 14.69
N GLY A 27 14.73 3.46 15.59
CA GLY A 27 13.52 2.68 15.32
C GLY A 27 12.23 3.50 15.20
N CYS A 28 12.30 4.83 15.18
CA CYS A 28 11.12 5.66 14.94
C CYS A 28 10.70 5.58 13.47
N GLU A 29 9.75 4.69 13.16
CA GLU A 29 8.94 4.78 11.95
C GLU A 29 8.28 6.17 11.95
N ILE A 30 8.69 7.04 11.02
CA ILE A 30 8.17 8.41 10.93
C ILE A 30 6.73 8.28 10.43
N PRO A 31 5.71 8.58 11.24
CA PRO A 31 4.33 8.45 10.81
C PRO A 31 4.11 9.42 9.65
N GLY A 32 4.00 8.89 8.42
CA GLY A 32 3.87 9.68 7.20
C GLY A 32 4.91 9.45 6.10
N MET A 33 5.91 8.58 6.29
CA MET A 33 6.80 8.11 5.20
C MET A 33 6.27 6.87 4.45
N GLY A 34 5.02 6.46 4.72
CA GLY A 34 4.35 5.43 3.95
C GLY A 34 4.16 5.82 2.48
N PRO A 35 3.86 4.86 1.59
CA PRO A 35 3.44 5.16 0.23
C PRO A 35 2.31 6.19 0.24
N ASP A 36 2.30 7.08 -0.75
CA ASP A 36 1.28 8.13 -0.89
C ASP A 36 -0.12 7.55 -0.57
N PRO A 37 -0.92 8.20 0.28
CA PRO A 37 -2.17 7.63 0.77
C PRO A 37 -3.13 7.26 -0.37
N ARG A 38 -3.06 7.95 -1.52
CA ARG A 38 -3.86 7.61 -2.71
C ARG A 38 -3.34 6.35 -3.38
N VAL A 39 -2.03 6.12 -3.40
CA VAL A 39 -1.43 4.88 -3.91
C VAL A 39 -1.82 3.72 -3.00
N ALA A 40 -1.64 3.87 -1.68
CA ALA A 40 -2.03 2.86 -0.70
C ALA A 40 -3.52 2.50 -0.81
N GLN A 41 -4.39 3.51 -0.96
CA GLN A 41 -5.81 3.29 -1.18
C GLN A 41 -6.09 2.54 -2.49
N ARG A 42 -5.46 2.94 -3.61
CA ARG A 42 -5.63 2.24 -4.90
C ARG A 42 -5.18 0.79 -4.85
N GLU A 43 -4.12 0.48 -4.12
CA GLU A 43 -3.67 -0.91 -3.92
C GLU A 43 -4.62 -1.71 -3.04
N ALA A 44 -5.14 -1.10 -1.97
CA ALA A 44 -6.13 -1.73 -1.09
C ALA A 44 -7.43 -2.04 -1.84
N GLU A 45 -7.95 -1.07 -2.60
CA GLU A 45 -9.11 -1.24 -3.49
C GLU A 45 -8.90 -2.39 -4.48
N ALA A 46 -7.72 -2.45 -5.11
CA ALA A 46 -7.40 -3.52 -6.05
C ALA A 46 -7.38 -4.91 -5.41
N LYS A 47 -6.82 -5.04 -4.20
CA LYS A 47 -6.88 -6.30 -3.44
C LYS A 47 -8.32 -6.68 -3.10
N ALA A 48 -9.13 -5.72 -2.66
CA ALA A 48 -10.54 -5.95 -2.36
C ALA A 48 -11.32 -6.44 -3.60
N ILE A 49 -11.08 -5.83 -4.76
CA ILE A 49 -11.63 -6.27 -6.06
C ILE A 49 -11.24 -7.73 -6.35
N GLY A 50 -9.95 -8.06 -6.21
CA GLY A 50 -9.46 -9.42 -6.42
C GLY A 50 -10.14 -10.46 -5.53
N GLY A 51 -10.26 -10.15 -4.24
CA GLY A 51 -10.95 -11.00 -3.29
C GLY A 51 -12.44 -11.16 -3.62
N ALA A 52 -13.12 -10.07 -3.97
CA ALA A 52 -14.51 -10.12 -4.39
C ALA A 52 -14.70 -10.97 -5.66
N CYS A 53 -13.84 -10.81 -6.67
CA CYS A 53 -13.86 -11.62 -7.88
C CYS A 53 -13.71 -13.12 -7.56
N ARG A 54 -12.83 -13.46 -6.61
CA ARG A 54 -12.65 -14.85 -6.23
C ARG A 54 -13.87 -15.41 -5.52
N HIS A 55 -14.38 -14.69 -4.53
CA HIS A 55 -15.60 -15.08 -3.83
C HIS A 55 -16.79 -15.20 -4.80
N ALA A 56 -16.79 -14.40 -5.86
CA ALA A 56 -17.78 -14.42 -6.92
C ALA A 56 -17.63 -15.59 -7.93
N LEU A 57 -16.70 -16.52 -7.68
CA LEU A 57 -16.35 -17.64 -8.56
C LEU A 57 -15.94 -17.23 -9.98
N ARG A 58 -15.32 -16.05 -10.13
CA ARG A 58 -14.79 -15.58 -11.43
C ARG A 58 -13.32 -15.92 -11.63
N GLY A 59 -12.97 -16.12 -12.90
CA GLY A 59 -11.58 -16.16 -13.36
C GLY A 59 -10.91 -14.79 -13.29
N LEU A 60 -9.57 -14.79 -13.23
CA LEU A 60 -8.77 -13.57 -13.18
C LEU A 60 -8.87 -12.73 -14.47
N GLU A 61 -8.94 -13.37 -15.63
CA GLU A 61 -9.07 -12.69 -16.92
C GLU A 61 -10.35 -11.83 -17.00
N ASP A 62 -11.46 -12.35 -16.47
CA ASP A 62 -12.71 -11.60 -16.35
C ASP A 62 -12.55 -10.45 -15.37
N CYS A 63 -11.90 -10.69 -14.23
CA CYS A 63 -11.69 -9.67 -13.20
C CYS A 63 -10.85 -8.49 -13.74
N PHE A 64 -9.82 -8.76 -14.55
CA PHE A 64 -9.02 -7.72 -15.23
C PHE A 64 -9.82 -6.98 -16.30
N THR A 65 -10.68 -7.68 -17.02
CA THR A 65 -11.55 -7.08 -18.04
C THR A 65 -12.58 -6.14 -17.42
N LEU A 66 -13.16 -6.52 -16.27
CA LEU A 66 -14.13 -5.72 -15.53
C LEU A 66 -13.49 -4.52 -14.81
N ASN A 67 -12.21 -4.62 -14.43
CA ASN A 67 -11.52 -3.61 -13.62
C ASN A 67 -10.23 -3.11 -14.32
N PRO A 68 -10.32 -2.48 -15.50
CA PRO A 68 -9.14 -2.11 -16.29
C PRO A 68 -8.26 -1.04 -15.63
N LYS A 69 -8.80 -0.28 -14.67
CA LYS A 69 -8.07 0.75 -13.92
C LYS A 69 -7.38 0.21 -12.67
N ALA A 70 -7.69 -1.03 -12.26
CA ALA A 70 -7.12 -1.62 -11.06
C ALA A 70 -5.72 -2.20 -11.36
N PRO A 71 -4.71 -1.97 -10.50
CA PRO A 71 -3.39 -2.60 -10.65
C PRO A 71 -3.51 -4.13 -10.60
N LYS A 72 -3.29 -4.79 -11.75
CA LYS A 72 -3.47 -6.24 -11.95
C LYS A 72 -2.72 -7.08 -10.92
N ALA A 73 -1.52 -6.66 -10.53
CA ALA A 73 -0.72 -7.35 -9.52
C ALA A 73 -1.43 -7.42 -8.15
N GLN A 74 -2.06 -6.31 -7.74
CA GLN A 74 -2.77 -6.24 -6.46
C GLN A 74 -4.12 -6.95 -6.52
N VAL A 75 -4.81 -6.90 -7.66
CA VAL A 75 -6.00 -7.74 -7.93
C VAL A 75 -5.65 -9.23 -7.81
N PHE A 76 -4.54 -9.66 -8.41
CA PHE A 76 -4.09 -11.04 -8.28
C PHE A 76 -3.73 -11.42 -6.83
N ALA A 77 -3.06 -10.52 -6.10
CA ALA A 77 -2.76 -10.74 -4.69
C ALA A 77 -4.04 -10.99 -3.87
N GLY A 78 -5.03 -10.09 -3.96
CA GLY A 78 -6.30 -10.26 -3.24
C GLY A 78 -7.10 -11.49 -3.67
N TRP A 79 -7.03 -11.87 -4.95
CA TRP A 79 -7.66 -13.10 -5.46
C TRP A 79 -7.06 -14.36 -4.81
N LYS A 80 -5.72 -14.43 -4.71
CA LYS A 80 -5.03 -15.55 -4.06
C LYS A 80 -5.31 -15.61 -2.57
N ASP A 81 -5.29 -14.46 -1.90
CA ASP A 81 -5.54 -14.39 -0.46
C ASP A 81 -6.96 -14.89 -0.15
N MET A 82 -7.94 -14.50 -0.96
CA MET A 82 -9.31 -15.00 -0.83
C MET A 82 -9.44 -16.48 -1.23
N ASP A 83 -8.71 -16.97 -2.24
CA ASP A 83 -8.67 -18.41 -2.58
C ASP A 83 -8.19 -19.23 -1.38
N LEU A 84 -7.07 -18.82 -0.81
CA LEU A 84 -6.48 -19.48 0.35
C LEU A 84 -7.47 -19.45 1.53
N TYR A 85 -8.01 -18.28 1.84
CA TYR A 85 -8.99 -18.11 2.90
C TYR A 85 -10.23 -19.01 2.72
N MET A 86 -10.80 -19.05 1.51
CA MET A 86 -11.95 -19.91 1.22
C MET A 86 -11.62 -21.41 1.37
N ARG A 87 -10.42 -21.85 0.96
CA ARG A 87 -9.98 -23.24 1.08
C ARG A 87 -9.75 -23.65 2.53
N GLU A 88 -9.10 -22.79 3.30
CA GLU A 88 -8.81 -23.02 4.72
C GLU A 88 -10.08 -23.03 5.56
N ASN A 89 -11.05 -22.17 5.23
CA ASN A 89 -12.26 -21.98 6.03
C ASN A 89 -13.52 -22.63 5.43
N LYS A 90 -13.39 -23.37 4.32
CA LYS A 90 -14.49 -24.07 3.62
C LYS A 90 -15.66 -23.14 3.28
N ILE A 91 -15.33 -21.93 2.83
CA ILE A 91 -16.32 -20.94 2.44
C ILE A 91 -16.72 -21.20 0.99
N GLU A 92 -18.03 -21.33 0.76
CA GLU A 92 -18.58 -21.41 -0.58
C GLU A 92 -18.66 -20.02 -1.21
N GLY A 93 -18.29 -19.93 -2.48
CA GLY A 93 -18.41 -18.69 -3.25
C GLY A 93 -19.83 -18.50 -3.76
N THR A 94 -20.19 -17.26 -4.05
CA THR A 94 -21.49 -16.90 -4.63
C THR A 94 -21.31 -16.51 -6.08
N ALA A 95 -21.81 -17.31 -7.03
CA ALA A 95 -21.67 -17.00 -8.45
C ALA A 95 -22.22 -15.60 -8.78
N SER A 96 -21.45 -14.80 -9.51
CA SER A 96 -21.89 -13.46 -9.91
C SER A 96 -23.03 -13.51 -10.92
N VAL A 97 -24.06 -12.69 -10.69
CA VAL A 97 -25.20 -12.53 -11.61
C VAL A 97 -24.89 -11.59 -12.78
N LEU A 98 -23.81 -10.79 -12.69
CA LEU A 98 -23.40 -9.89 -13.76
C LEU A 98 -22.73 -10.67 -14.91
N THR A 99 -23.38 -10.77 -16.06
CA THR A 99 -22.88 -11.61 -17.16
C THR A 99 -21.93 -10.88 -18.11
N GLN A 100 -22.06 -9.55 -18.27
CA GLN A 100 -21.14 -8.74 -19.07
C GLN A 100 -21.28 -7.26 -18.71
N LEU A 101 -20.15 -6.57 -18.52
CA LEU A 101 -20.15 -5.11 -18.53
C LEU A 101 -20.16 -4.69 -20.00
N GLU A 102 -21.24 -4.07 -20.47
CA GLU A 102 -21.19 -3.41 -21.78
C GLU A 102 -20.08 -2.36 -21.75
N LYS A 103 -19.07 -2.56 -22.60
CA LYS A 103 -17.90 -1.67 -22.66
C LYS A 103 -18.36 -0.36 -23.30
N LYS A 104 -18.89 0.57 -22.49
CA LYS A 104 -19.16 1.93 -22.93
C LYS A 104 -17.87 2.46 -23.58
N PRO A 105 -17.90 2.93 -24.85
CA PRO A 105 -16.69 3.35 -25.53
C PRO A 105 -16.00 4.40 -24.67
N ALA A 106 -14.69 4.23 -24.48
CA ALA A 106 -13.87 5.12 -23.68
C ALA A 106 -13.98 6.53 -24.26
N SER A 107 -14.92 7.31 -23.73
CA SER A 107 -15.00 8.73 -23.98
C SER A 107 -13.70 9.31 -23.43
N ARG A 108 -12.96 9.99 -24.29
CA ARG A 108 -11.69 10.71 -24.10
C ARG A 108 -11.64 11.69 -22.90
N ARG A 109 -12.63 11.68 -21.99
CA ARG A 109 -12.79 12.65 -20.90
C ARG A 109 -12.03 12.29 -19.61
N ALA A 110 -11.70 11.02 -19.37
CA ALA A 110 -10.99 10.65 -18.13
C ALA A 110 -9.53 11.15 -18.13
N SER A 111 -8.90 11.23 -19.31
CA SER A 111 -7.56 11.78 -19.47
C SER A 111 -7.50 13.31 -19.30
N ASP A 112 -8.64 14.00 -19.41
CA ASP A 112 -8.70 15.46 -19.31
C ASP A 112 -8.88 15.91 -17.85
N GLU A 113 -9.67 15.20 -17.04
CA GLU A 113 -9.86 15.51 -15.60
C GLU A 113 -8.60 15.29 -14.75
N GLU A 114 -7.79 14.27 -15.06
CA GLU A 114 -6.55 14.00 -14.32
C GLU A 114 -5.40 14.92 -14.74
N ALA A 115 -5.44 15.49 -15.96
CA ALA A 115 -4.50 16.50 -16.42
C ALA A 115 -4.79 17.89 -15.85
N ASP A 116 -6.07 18.24 -15.63
CA ASP A 116 -6.47 19.53 -15.08
C ASP A 116 -6.09 19.65 -13.58
N LEU A 117 -6.34 18.59 -12.80
CA LEU A 117 -5.98 18.55 -11.37
C LEU A 117 -4.46 18.61 -11.12
N GLN A 118 -3.65 18.06 -12.03
CA GLN A 118 -2.19 18.15 -11.95
C GLN A 118 -1.66 19.51 -12.43
N THR A 119 -2.39 20.20 -13.31
CA THR A 119 -2.01 21.52 -13.81
C THR A 119 -2.31 22.61 -12.77
N GLU A 120 -3.44 22.51 -12.05
CA GLU A 120 -3.76 23.45 -10.96
C GLU A 120 -2.75 23.36 -9.80
N ASP A 121 -2.39 22.14 -9.35
CA ASP A 121 -1.40 21.94 -8.27
C ASP A 121 -0.01 22.48 -8.65
N ARG A 122 0.42 22.28 -9.91
CA ARG A 122 1.71 22.76 -10.39
C ARG A 122 1.76 24.27 -10.55
N THR A 123 0.63 24.89 -10.91
CA THR A 123 0.53 26.35 -11.11
C THR A 123 0.42 27.11 -9.78
N ALA A 124 -0.21 26.50 -8.76
CA ALA A 124 -0.26 27.03 -7.41
C ALA A 124 1.13 27.00 -6.73
N ARG A 125 1.90 25.94 -6.97
CA ARG A 125 3.26 25.78 -6.42
C ARG A 125 4.29 26.73 -7.02
N ASN A 126 4.11 27.17 -8.26
CA ASN A 126 5.02 28.08 -8.97
C ASN A 126 4.68 29.57 -8.76
N ARG A 127 3.65 29.88 -7.95
CA ARG A 127 3.21 31.25 -7.62
C ARG A 127 3.51 31.64 -6.17
N SER A 128 4.11 30.74 -5.39
CA SER A 128 4.71 31.01 -4.07
C SER A 128 6.22 31.17 -4.21
#